data_AF-A0A5K1DZW7-F1
#
_entry.id   AF-A0A5K1DZW7-F1
#
_cell.length_a   1.000
_cell.length_b   1.000
_cell.length_c   1.000
_cell.angle_alpha   90.00
_cell.angle_beta   90.00
_cell.angle_gamma   90.00
#
_symmetry.space_group_name_H-M   'P 1'
#
loop_
_entity.id
_entity.type
_entity.pdbx_description
1 polymer ?
#
loop_
_entity_poly.entity_id
_entity_poly.type
_entity_poly.pdbx_seq_one_letter_code
_entity_poly.pdbx_strand_id
1 'polypeptide(L)'
;MEIQTSGKPIDSLLEKVLCMNILSSDYFKELYRLKTYHEVIDEIYNQVDHVEPWMTGNCRGPSTAFCLLYKFFTMKLTVKQMHGLLKHPDSPYIRA
;
A
#
# COMPACT_ATOMS: atom_id res chain seq x y z
N MET A 1 -9.54 11.78 14.92
CA MET A 1 -10.41 10.58 14.83
C MET A 1 -9.70 9.60 13.92
N GLU A 2 -9.30 8.46 14.47
CA GLU A 2 -8.71 7.36 13.70
C GLU A 2 -9.80 6.72 12.83
N ILE A 3 -9.42 6.13 11.70
CA ILE A 3 -10.37 5.39 10.87
C ILE A 3 -10.79 4.10 11.57
N GLN A 4 -12.07 3.76 11.49
CA GLN A 4 -12.56 2.47 11.95
C GLN A 4 -12.16 1.39 10.94
N THR A 5 -11.53 0.32 11.41
CA THR A 5 -11.21 -0.85 10.59
C THR A 5 -12.32 -1.89 10.68
N SER A 6 -12.31 -2.87 9.76
CA SER A 6 -13.27 -3.99 9.76
C SER A 6 -13.09 -4.97 10.92
N GLY A 7 -12.09 -4.77 11.79
CA GLY A 7 -11.72 -5.69 12.87
C GLY A 7 -11.06 -6.98 12.41
N LYS A 8 -10.95 -7.22 11.10
CA LYS A 8 -10.23 -8.37 10.54
C LYS A 8 -8.71 -8.17 10.64
N PRO A 9 -7.94 -9.23 10.89
CA PRO A 9 -6.49 -9.13 10.94
C PRO A 9 -5.92 -8.87 9.53
N ILE A 10 -4.80 -8.15 9.45
CA ILE A 10 -4.23 -7.66 8.18
C ILE A 10 -3.89 -8.80 7.21
N ASP A 11 -3.40 -9.92 7.74
CA ASP A 11 -3.05 -11.12 6.97
C ASP A 11 -4.24 -11.79 6.29
N SER A 12 -5.48 -11.46 6.71
CA SER A 12 -6.72 -11.92 6.08
C SER A 12 -7.30 -10.95 5.05
N LEU A 13 -6.69 -9.77 4.87
CA LEU A 13 -7.19 -8.74 3.94
C LEU A 13 -6.78 -8.98 2.48
N LEU A 14 -5.69 -9.72 2.27
CA LEU A 14 -5.17 -10.09 0.96
C LEU A 14 -5.00 -11.61 0.88
N GLU A 15 -4.79 -12.11 -0.34
CA GLU A 15 -4.49 -13.53 -0.56
C GLU A 15 -3.18 -13.92 0.18
N LYS A 16 -3.15 -15.15 0.73
CA LYS A 16 -2.11 -15.59 1.65
C LYS A 16 -0.72 -15.62 1.02
N VAL A 17 -0.59 -16.14 -0.21
CA VAL A 17 0.69 -16.17 -0.93
C VAL A 17 1.16 -14.74 -1.21
N LEU A 18 0.25 -13.84 -1.59
CA LEU A 18 0.57 -12.43 -1.80
C LEU A 18 1.10 -11.77 -0.52
N CYS A 19 0.45 -11.97 0.63
CA CYS A 19 0.94 -11.49 1.92
C CYS A 19 2.36 -12.00 2.22
N MET A 20 2.61 -13.30 2.03
CA MET A 20 3.93 -13.89 2.25
C MET A 20 4.99 -13.28 1.32
N ASN A 21 4.62 -13.00 0.08
CA ASN A 21 5.54 -12.43 -0.91
C ASN A 21 5.80 -10.94 -0.64
N ILE A 22 4.80 -10.18 -0.20
CA ILE A 22 4.98 -8.78 0.25
C ILE A 22 5.94 -8.73 1.43
N LEU A 23 5.71 -9.54 2.47
CA LEU A 23 6.54 -9.52 3.68
C LEU A 23 7.99 -9.97 3.43
N SER A 24 8.23 -10.82 2.44
CA SER A 24 9.57 -11.26 2.05
C SER A 24 10.27 -10.31 1.06
N SER A 25 9.52 -9.44 0.37
CA SER A 25 10.03 -8.49 -0.62
C SER A 25 10.99 -7.47 0.01
N ASP A 26 12.14 -7.27 -0.64
CA ASP A 26 13.11 -6.26 -0.22
C ASP A 26 12.55 -4.85 -0.42
N TYR A 27 11.75 -4.62 -1.46
CA TYR A 27 11.07 -3.35 -1.66
C TYR A 27 10.19 -2.99 -0.45
N PHE A 28 9.37 -3.94 0.03
CA PHE A 28 8.51 -3.71 1.19
C PHE A 28 9.32 -3.46 2.47
N LYS A 29 10.44 -4.16 2.67
CA LYS A 29 11.33 -3.90 3.81
C LYS A 29 11.90 -2.48 3.76
N GLU A 30 12.28 -1.99 2.58
CA GLU A 30 12.75 -0.61 2.44
C GLU A 30 11.65 0.41 2.76
N LEU A 31 10.37 0.10 2.55
CA LEU A 31 9.26 0.99 2.93
C LEU A 31 9.18 1.23 4.45
N TYR A 32 9.85 0.44 5.30
CA TYR A 32 9.95 0.76 6.73
C TYR A 32 10.69 2.07 6.99
N ARG A 33 11.52 2.56 6.06
CA ARG A 33 12.18 3.87 6.17
C ARG A 33 11.19 5.03 6.07
N LEU A 34 10.09 4.86 5.33
CA LEU A 34 9.02 5.85 5.18
C LEU A 34 8.17 5.84 6.45
N LYS A 35 8.15 6.96 7.17
CA LYS A 35 7.49 7.07 8.48
C LYS A 35 6.19 7.86 8.41
N THR A 36 6.08 8.75 7.44
CA THR A 36 4.97 9.68 7.32
C THR A 36 4.03 9.29 6.18
N TYR A 37 2.78 9.73 6.30
CA TYR A 37 1.78 9.59 5.25
C TYR A 37 2.24 10.19 3.92
N HIS A 38 2.85 11.37 3.95
CA HIS A 38 3.28 12.08 2.75
C HIS A 38 4.40 11.35 2.01
N GLU A 39 5.37 10.78 2.73
CA GLU A 39 6.42 9.97 2.10
C GLU A 39 5.87 8.76 1.35
N VAL A 40 4.82 8.11 1.87
CA VAL A 40 4.19 6.97 1.19
C VAL A 40 3.39 7.45 -0.03
N ILE A 41 2.72 8.61 0.04
CA ILE A 41 2.06 9.25 -1.11
C ILE A 41 3.07 9.53 -2.22
N ASP A 42 4.21 10.12 -1.88
CA ASP A 42 5.25 10.46 -2.83
C ASP A 42 5.84 9.19 -3.48
N GLU A 43 6.03 8.13 -2.69
CA GLU A 43 6.47 6.84 -3.24
C GLU A 43 5.43 6.26 -4.23
N ILE A 44 4.13 6.37 -3.92
CA ILE A 44 3.07 5.97 -4.86
C ILE A 44 3.14 6.78 -6.15
N TYR A 45 3.27 8.10 -6.05
CA TYR A 45 3.37 8.98 -7.21
C TYR A 45 4.56 8.62 -8.11
N ASN A 46 5.70 8.29 -7.51
CA ASN A 46 6.95 8.05 -8.24
C ASN A 46 7.07 6.62 -8.79
N GLN A 47 6.55 5.61 -8.10
CA GLN A 47 6.85 4.20 -8.37
C GLN A 47 5.65 3.39 -8.90
N VAL A 48 4.42 3.88 -8.77
CA VAL A 48 3.23 3.10 -9.17
C VAL A 48 2.74 3.53 -10.55
N ASP A 49 2.67 2.57 -11.46
CA ASP A 49 2.16 2.70 -12.83
C ASP A 49 1.04 1.70 -13.17
N HIS A 50 0.76 0.73 -12.28
CA HIS A 50 -0.35 -0.20 -12.38
C HIS A 50 -0.86 -0.61 -10.99
N VAL A 51 -2.11 -1.10 -10.92
CA VAL A 51 -2.77 -1.54 -9.67
C VAL A 51 -3.04 -3.04 -9.63
N GLU A 52 -2.39 -3.81 -10.50
CA GLU A 52 -2.43 -5.27 -10.42
C GLU A 52 -1.71 -5.78 -9.16
N PRO A 53 -2.19 -6.85 -8.50
CA PRO A 53 -1.56 -7.39 -7.29
C PRO A 53 -0.19 -8.00 -7.51
N TRP A 54 0.04 -8.53 -8.71
CA TRP A 54 1.27 -9.20 -9.10
C TRP A 54 2.00 -8.37 -10.16
N MET A 55 3.32 -8.47 -10.18
CA MET A 55 4.12 -7.86 -11.24
C MET A 55 3.86 -8.55 -12.58
N THR A 56 3.72 -7.76 -13.65
CA THR A 56 3.61 -8.29 -15.01
C THR A 56 4.90 -9.04 -15.38
N GLY A 57 4.78 -10.28 -15.89
CA GLY A 57 5.92 -11.09 -16.34
C GLY A 57 6.66 -11.88 -15.24
N ASN A 58 6.40 -11.63 -13.95
CA ASN A 58 6.83 -12.48 -12.84
C ASN A 58 5.60 -13.01 -12.11
N CYS A 59 5.26 -14.28 -12.33
CA CYS A 59 3.98 -14.86 -11.90
C CYS A 59 3.73 -14.88 -10.38
N ARG A 60 4.69 -14.46 -9.54
CA ARG A 60 4.55 -14.47 -8.07
C ARG A 60 5.16 -13.26 -7.34
N GLY A 61 5.76 -12.30 -8.03
CA GLY A 61 6.30 -11.10 -7.38
C GLY A 61 5.17 -10.14 -6.98
N PRO A 62 5.13 -9.61 -5.74
CA PRO A 62 4.12 -8.64 -5.36
C PRO A 62 4.39 -7.32 -6.10
N SER A 63 3.34 -6.64 -6.55
CA SER A 63 3.51 -5.33 -7.18
C SER A 63 3.90 -4.23 -6.18
N THR A 64 4.48 -3.15 -6.70
CA THR A 64 4.77 -1.93 -5.94
C THR A 64 3.50 -1.39 -5.28
N ALA A 65 2.39 -1.34 -6.02
CA ALA A 65 1.09 -0.88 -5.51
C ALA A 65 0.62 -1.68 -4.30
N PHE A 66 0.68 -3.01 -4.36
CA PHE A 66 0.22 -3.85 -3.24
C PHE A 66 1.19 -3.86 -2.06
N CYS A 67 2.49 -3.66 -2.28
CA CYS A 67 3.44 -3.40 -1.19
C CYS A 67 3.10 -2.11 -0.43
N LEU A 68 2.79 -1.03 -1.15
CA LEU A 68 2.41 0.28 -0.57
C LEU A 68 1.02 0.24 0.09
N LEU A 69 0.07 -0.50 -0.47
CA LEU A 69 -1.22 -0.78 0.16
C LEU A 69 -1.05 -1.50 1.50
N TYR A 70 -0.24 -2.56 1.53
CA TYR A 70 0.06 -3.28 2.76
C TYR A 70 0.77 -2.37 3.78
N LYS A 71 1.68 -1.50 3.31
CA LYS A 71 2.31 -0.49 4.17
C LYS A 71 1.26 0.38 4.83
N PHE A 72 0.24 0.87 4.12
CA PHE A 72 -0.85 1.64 4.74
C PHE A 72 -1.65 0.84 5.77
N PHE A 73 -1.87 -0.47 5.57
CA PHE A 73 -2.54 -1.30 6.59
C PHE A 73 -1.76 -1.36 7.90
N THR A 74 -0.43 -1.25 7.86
CA THR A 74 0.41 -1.20 9.08
C THR A 74 0.43 0.18 9.75
N MET A 75 -0.12 1.20 9.10
CA MET A 75 -0.13 2.59 9.58
C MET A 75 -1.48 2.95 10.20
N LYS A 76 -1.45 3.80 11.24
CA LYS A 76 -2.66 4.35 11.86
C LYS A 76 -3.10 5.63 11.15
N LEU A 77 -3.73 5.48 9.99
CA LEU A 77 -4.22 6.61 9.22
C LEU A 77 -5.42 7.28 9.91
N THR A 78 -5.44 8.61 9.84
CA THR A 78 -6.58 9.41 10.30
C THR A 78 -7.66 9.49 9.23
N VAL A 79 -8.89 9.78 9.64
CA VAL A 79 -10.01 10.03 8.71
C VAL A 79 -9.64 11.14 7.69
N LYS A 80 -8.90 12.18 8.10
CA LYS A 80 -8.47 13.26 7.20
C LYS A 80 -7.49 12.77 6.14
N GLN A 81 -6.51 11.94 6.51
CA GLN A 81 -5.55 11.36 5.57
C GLN A 81 -6.23 10.44 4.56
N MET A 82 -7.21 9.65 5.01
CA MET A 82 -8.01 8.80 4.13
C MET A 82 -8.82 9.61 3.11
N HIS A 83 -9.44 10.71 3.54
CA HIS A 83 -10.08 11.64 2.60
C HIS A 83 -9.07 12.32 1.65
N GLY A 84 -7.85 12.56 2.13
CA GLY A 84 -6.75 13.09 1.33
C GLY A 84 -6.36 12.15 0.18
N LEU A 85 -6.20 10.85 0.46
CA LEU A 85 -5.95 9.82 -0.56
C LEU A 85 -7.04 9.81 -1.64
N LEU A 86 -8.31 9.70 -1.22
CA LEU A 86 -9.45 9.57 -2.13
C LEU A 86 -9.64 10.80 -3.04
N LYS A 87 -9.21 11.98 -2.61
CA LYS A 87 -9.37 13.24 -3.34
C LYS A 87 -8.07 13.75 -3.96
N HIS A 88 -6.99 12.95 -3.92
CA HIS A 88 -5.69 13.40 -4.37
C HIS A 88 -5.67 13.61 -5.90
N PRO A 89 -5.37 14.83 -6.39
CA PRO A 89 -5.44 15.13 -7.82
C PRO A 89 -4.22 14.58 -8.59
N ASP A 90 -3.05 14.54 -7.95
CA ASP A 90 -1.76 14.41 -8.63
C ASP A 90 -1.57 13.09 -9.39
N SER A 91 -2.16 11.98 -8.94
CA SER A 91 -2.06 10.71 -9.65
C SER A 91 -3.31 9.84 -9.43
N PRO A 92 -3.81 9.14 -10.47
CA PRO A 92 -4.87 8.14 -10.32
C PRO A 92 -4.50 7.01 -9.38
N TYR A 93 -3.22 6.66 -9.26
CA TYR A 93 -2.78 5.55 -8.42
C TYR A 93 -2.81 5.87 -6.92
N ILE A 94 -2.81 7.15 -6.54
CA ILE A 94 -2.95 7.55 -5.14
C ILE A 94 -4.38 7.32 -4.63
N ARG A 95 -5.37 7.35 -5.53
CA ARG A 95 -6.81 7.27 -5.21
C ARG A 95 -7.46 5.94 -5.58
N ALA A 96 -6.73 5.05 -6.26
CA ALA A 96 -7.20 3.73 -6.70
C ALA A 96 -7.22 2.73 -5.53
#